data_AF-A0A1E3QYH0-F1
#
_entry.id   AF-A0A1E3QYH0-F1
#
_cell.length_a   1.000
_cell.length_b   1.000
_cell.length_c   1.000
_cell.angle_alpha   90.00
_cell.angle_beta   90.00
_cell.angle_gamma   90.00
#
_symmetry.space_group_name_H-M   'P 1'
#
loop_
_entity.id
_entity.type
_entity.pdbx_description
1 polymer ?
#
loop_
_entity_poly.entity_id
_entity_poly.type
_entity_poly.pdbx_seq_one_letter_code
_entity_poly.pdbx_strand_id
1 'polypeptide(L)'
;MAKPLLVSVKNLSIAIKLVFKSFLFLDEPTSGVGSQSALLIIRALRALSDSDQAILCTIHQQSTTLLEVFDRLMLKKGGRIVYLGDVDLNSEAISNYFERQFGIKCDVFENLVEHILNCISVGATARSELASDWEDF
;
A
#
# COMPACT_ATOMS: atom_id res chain seq x y z
N MET A 1 28.12 -11.12 40.47
CA MET A 1 27.53 -9.76 40.56
C MET A 1 26.84 -9.45 39.23
N ALA A 2 25.51 -9.38 39.20
CA ALA A 2 24.75 -9.04 38.00
C ALA A 2 24.68 -7.52 37.83
N LYS A 3 25.10 -6.99 36.68
CA LYS A 3 24.91 -5.57 36.32
C LYS A 3 23.41 -5.28 36.23
N PRO A 4 22.91 -4.19 36.83
CA PRO A 4 21.50 -3.84 36.67
C PRO A 4 21.25 -3.48 35.21
N LEU A 5 20.22 -4.08 34.63
CA LEU A 5 19.68 -3.75 33.31
C LEU A 5 19.18 -2.29 33.35
N LEU A 6 20.06 -1.34 33.04
CA LEU A 6 19.65 0.03 32.75
C LEU A 6 18.93 0.03 31.40
N VAL A 7 17.61 -0.19 31.43
CA VAL A 7 16.76 0.12 30.27
C VAL A 7 16.78 1.64 30.11
N SER A 8 17.31 2.13 28.99
CA SER A 8 17.35 3.56 28.69
C SER A 8 15.93 4.13 28.67
N VAL A 9 15.72 5.32 29.26
CA VAL A 9 14.42 6.03 29.26
C VAL A 9 13.86 6.17 27.84
N LYS A 10 14.73 6.31 26.83
CA LYS A 10 14.35 6.29 25.41
C LYS A 10 13.67 4.99 24.99
N ASN A 11 14.23 3.84 25.38
CA ASN A 11 13.69 2.52 25.04
C ASN A 11 12.36 2.28 25.77
N LEU A 12 12.22 2.78 27.00
CA LEU A 12 10.97 2.73 27.75
C LEU A 12 9.90 3.64 27.10
N SER A 13 10.24 4.85 26.67
CA SER A 13 9.31 5.72 25.95
C SER A 13 8.87 5.15 24.60
N ILE A 14 9.77 4.48 23.88
CA ILE A 14 9.41 3.77 22.63
C ILE A 14 8.48 2.59 22.93
N ALA A 15 8.79 1.78 23.95
CA ALA A 15 7.94 0.66 24.37
C ALA A 15 6.55 1.13 24.83
N ILE A 16 6.48 2.21 25.60
CA ILE A 16 5.21 2.84 26.00
C ILE A 16 4.45 3.34 24.77
N LYS A 17 5.10 4.06 23.85
CA LYS A 17 4.46 4.50 22.59
C LYS A 17 3.96 3.33 21.74
N LEU A 18 4.65 2.19 21.73
CA LEU A 18 4.21 0.97 21.05
C LEU A 18 3.03 0.29 21.75
N VAL A 19 2.98 0.30 23.08
CA VAL A 19 1.89 -0.29 23.88
C VAL A 19 0.62 0.58 23.86
N PHE A 20 0.75 1.90 23.76
CA PHE A 20 -0.37 2.85 23.75
C PHE A 20 -0.91 3.19 22.36
N LYS A 21 -0.22 2.84 21.27
CA LYS A 21 -0.72 3.03 19.90
C LYS A 21 -1.49 1.80 19.45
N SER A 22 -2.82 1.85 19.59
CA SER A 22 -3.70 0.83 19.03
C SER A 22 -3.52 0.77 17.51
N PHE A 23 -3.23 -0.40 16.95
CA PHE A 23 -3.34 -0.58 15.50
C PHE A 23 -4.82 -0.73 15.14
N LEU A 24 -5.30 0.07 14.18
CA LEU A 24 -6.64 -0.08 13.62
C LEU A 24 -6.54 -0.87 12.31
N PHE A 25 -7.15 -2.04 12.30
CA PHE A 25 -7.29 -2.88 11.11
C PHE A 25 -8.71 -2.77 10.57
N LEU A 26 -8.85 -2.46 9.29
CA LEU A 26 -10.15 -2.34 8.63
C LEU A 26 -10.16 -3.19 7.37
N ASP A 27 -11.16 -4.06 7.25
CA ASP A 27 -11.37 -4.84 6.04
C ASP A 27 -12.44 -4.15 5.19
N GLU A 28 -12.07 -3.74 3.98
CA GLU A 28 -12.93 -3.06 3.00
C GLU A 28 -13.84 -1.93 3.57
N PRO A 29 -13.29 -0.89 4.24
CA PRO A 29 -14.10 0.14 4.91
C PRO A 29 -14.95 0.99 3.95
N THR A 30 -14.72 0.91 2.64
CA THR A 30 -15.50 1.61 1.61
C THR A 30 -16.47 0.71 0.85
N SER A 31 -16.65 -0.54 1.30
CA SER A 31 -17.59 -1.49 0.69
C SER A 31 -19.03 -1.03 0.83
N GLY A 32 -19.82 -1.17 -0.23
CA GLY A 32 -21.25 -0.82 -0.24
C GLY A 32 -21.58 0.68 -0.21
N VAL A 33 -20.58 1.58 -0.27
CA VAL A 33 -20.80 3.03 -0.34
C VAL A 33 -20.38 3.62 -1.68
N GLY A 34 -21.02 4.74 -2.06
CA GLY A 34 -20.68 5.49 -3.27
C GLY A 34 -19.31 6.19 -3.18
N SER A 35 -18.76 6.61 -4.32
CA SER A 35 -17.42 7.20 -4.44
C SER A 35 -17.19 8.41 -3.53
N GLN A 36 -18.17 9.30 -3.41
CA GLN A 36 -18.10 10.48 -2.52
C GLN A 36 -18.02 10.06 -1.04
N SER A 37 -18.88 9.13 -0.62
CA SER A 37 -18.88 8.62 0.76
C SER A 37 -17.61 7.84 1.08
N ALA A 38 -17.09 7.05 0.14
CA ALA A 38 -15.81 6.37 0.27
C ALA A 38 -14.67 7.35 0.53
N LEU A 39 -14.60 8.46 -0.22
CA LEU A 39 -13.60 9.50 -0.01
C LEU A 39 -13.71 10.14 1.38
N LEU A 40 -14.93 10.37 1.88
CA LEU A 40 -15.13 10.88 3.24
C LEU A 40 -14.63 9.90 4.30
N ILE A 41 -14.90 8.61 4.14
CA ILE A 41 -14.39 7.55 5.03
C ILE A 41 -12.86 7.57 5.03
N ILE A 42 -12.23 7.57 3.85
CA ILE A 42 -10.76 7.57 3.75
C ILE A 42 -10.16 8.85 4.33
N ARG A 43 -10.78 10.02 4.14
CA ARG A 43 -10.35 11.27 4.79
C ARG A 43 -10.49 11.23 6.32
N ALA A 44 -11.53 10.58 6.84
CA ALA A 44 -11.67 10.39 8.28
C ALA A 44 -10.56 9.48 8.84
N LEU A 45 -10.24 8.39 8.13
CA LEU A 45 -9.10 7.53 8.48
C LEU A 45 -7.78 8.29 8.40
N ARG A 46 -7.60 9.16 7.40
CA ARG A 46 -6.44 10.04 7.29
C ARG A 46 -6.29 10.93 8.52
N ALA A 47 -7.36 11.60 8.95
CA ALA A 47 -7.34 12.44 10.14
C ALA A 47 -6.98 11.66 11.42
N LEU A 48 -7.43 10.40 11.54
CA LEU A 48 -7.00 9.52 12.61
C LEU A 48 -5.50 9.20 12.51
N SER A 49 -5.01 8.86 11.31
CA SER A 49 -3.59 8.61 11.05
C SER A 49 -2.71 9.80 11.46
N ASP A 50 -3.13 11.01 11.08
CA ASP A 50 -2.46 12.25 11.45
C ASP A 50 -2.46 12.51 12.96
N SER A 51 -3.41 11.92 13.70
CA SER A 51 -3.46 11.90 15.17
C SER A 51 -2.68 10.74 15.80
N ASP A 52 -1.60 10.30 15.15
CA ASP A 52 -0.67 9.27 15.62
C ASP A 52 -1.23 7.82 15.65
N GLN A 53 -2.40 7.57 15.04
CA GLN A 53 -3.02 6.25 14.94
C GLN A 53 -2.46 5.43 13.77
N ALA A 54 -1.91 4.24 14.02
CA ALA A 54 -1.50 3.35 12.94
C ALA A 54 -2.71 2.63 12.33
N ILE A 55 -2.91 2.76 11.02
CA ILE A 55 -4.05 2.16 10.30
C ILE A 55 -3.55 1.26 9.18
N LEU A 56 -4.09 0.04 9.12
CA LEU A 56 -3.94 -0.87 7.99
C LEU A 56 -5.32 -1.23 7.47
N CYS A 57 -5.55 -1.05 6.18
CA CYS A 57 -6.82 -1.45 5.57
C CYS A 57 -6.67 -2.06 4.19
N THR A 58 -7.66 -2.85 3.80
CA THR A 58 -7.84 -3.37 2.44
C THR A 58 -8.84 -2.47 1.70
N ILE A 59 -8.53 -2.10 0.46
CA ILE A 59 -9.43 -1.32 -0.39
C ILE A 59 -9.65 -2.10 -1.67
N HIS A 60 -10.91 -2.44 -1.94
CA HIS A 60 -11.31 -3.14 -3.16
C HIS A 60 -11.77 -2.18 -4.28
N GLN A 61 -11.92 -0.89 -3.97
CA GLN A 61 -12.28 0.13 -4.96
C GLN A 61 -11.07 0.62 -5.75
N GLN A 62 -11.17 0.58 -7.08
CA GLN A 62 -10.13 1.00 -8.02
C GLN A 62 -10.20 2.53 -8.25
N SER A 63 -9.70 3.33 -7.31
CA SER A 63 -9.74 4.80 -7.43
C SER A 63 -8.40 5.44 -7.14
N THR A 64 -7.85 6.15 -8.14
CA THR A 64 -6.61 6.94 -8.01
C THR A 64 -6.74 7.98 -6.92
N THR A 65 -7.89 8.66 -6.84
CA THR A 65 -8.15 9.68 -5.82
C THR A 65 -8.10 9.12 -4.40
N LEU A 66 -8.45 7.85 -4.20
CA LEU A 66 -8.31 7.21 -2.89
C LEU A 66 -6.85 6.84 -2.60
N LEU A 67 -6.11 6.35 -3.61
CA LEU A 67 -4.72 5.95 -3.45
C LEU A 67 -3.83 7.09 -2.94
N GLU A 68 -4.01 8.29 -3.48
CA GLU A 68 -3.23 9.48 -3.12
C GLU A 68 -3.34 9.91 -1.65
N VAL A 69 -4.34 9.40 -0.91
CA VAL A 69 -4.52 9.72 0.52
C VAL A 69 -3.64 8.85 1.43
N PHE A 70 -3.21 7.68 0.95
CA PHE A 70 -2.43 6.74 1.73
C PHE A 70 -0.96 7.14 1.79
N ASP A 71 -0.28 6.84 2.90
CA ASP A 71 1.18 7.04 2.99
C ASP A 71 1.95 5.94 2.23
N ARG A 72 1.42 4.72 2.26
CA ARG A 72 2.05 3.52 1.70
C ARG A 72 1.02 2.61 1.07
N LEU A 73 1.42 1.94 -0.01
CA LEU A 73 0.58 1.00 -0.75
C LEU A 73 1.25 -0.37 -0.83
N MET A 74 0.45 -1.41 -0.65
CA MET A 74 0.82 -2.81 -0.87
C MET A 74 -0.12 -3.40 -1.91
N LEU A 75 0.41 -3.76 -3.09
CA LEU A 75 -0.35 -4.41 -4.15
C LEU A 75 0.00 -5.88 -4.19
N LYS A 76 -1.03 -6.73 -4.31
CA LYS A 76 -0.89 -8.18 -4.40
C LYS A 76 -1.59 -8.72 -5.65
N LYS A 77 -0.97 -9.71 -6.30
CA LYS A 77 -1.60 -10.54 -7.34
C LYS A 77 -1.22 -12.00 -7.11
N GLY A 78 -2.22 -12.88 -7.11
CA GLY A 78 -2.00 -14.34 -6.96
C GLY A 78 -1.22 -14.69 -5.68
N GLY A 79 -1.51 -14.01 -4.56
CA GLY A 79 -0.82 -14.20 -3.28
C GLY A 79 0.57 -13.58 -3.18
N ARG A 80 1.17 -13.10 -4.28
CA ARG A 80 2.49 -12.46 -4.32
C ARG A 80 2.37 -10.94 -4.27
N ILE A 81 3.31 -10.31 -3.57
CA ILE A 81 3.44 -8.85 -3.54
C ILE A 81 4.04 -8.39 -4.87
N VAL A 82 3.38 -7.47 -5.56
CA VAL A 82 3.86 -6.88 -6.82
C VAL A 82 4.41 -5.48 -6.63
N TYR A 83 3.95 -4.77 -5.59
CA TYR A 83 4.47 -3.48 -5.18
C TYR A 83 4.31 -3.32 -3.66
N LEU A 84 5.33 -2.75 -3.02
CA LEU A 84 5.28 -2.28 -1.65
C LEU A 84 6.14 -1.04 -1.56
N GLY A 85 5.52 0.11 -1.32
CA GLY A 85 6.25 1.37 -1.31
C GLY A 85 5.40 2.54 -0.84
N ASP A 86 6.05 3.69 -0.77
CA ASP A 86 5.41 4.96 -0.42
C ASP A 86 4.51 5.43 -1.58
N VAL A 87 3.50 6.23 -1.24
CA VAL A 87 2.71 6.99 -2.21
C VAL A 87 3.16 8.45 -2.06
N ASP A 88 3.83 8.97 -3.08
CA ASP A 88 4.32 10.34 -3.11
C ASP A 88 3.32 11.29 -3.78
N LEU A 89 3.56 12.59 -3.65
CA LEU A 89 2.81 13.61 -4.36
C LEU A 89 2.93 13.35 -5.87
N ASN A 90 1.78 13.20 -6.54
CA ASN A 90 1.62 12.81 -7.95
C ASN A 90 1.91 11.33 -8.27
N SER A 91 2.13 10.47 -7.26
CA SER A 91 2.37 9.04 -7.44
C SER A 91 3.54 8.68 -8.37
N GLU A 92 4.56 9.55 -8.47
CA GLU A 92 5.73 9.34 -9.32
C GLU A 92 6.51 8.08 -8.92
N ALA A 93 6.64 7.79 -7.63
CA ALA A 93 7.35 6.61 -7.14
C ALA A 93 6.72 5.32 -7.68
N ILE A 94 5.39 5.25 -7.68
CA ILE A 94 4.64 4.10 -8.18
C ILE A 94 4.78 4.00 -9.70
N SER A 95 4.53 5.10 -10.43
CA SER A 95 4.65 5.14 -11.89
C SER A 95 6.04 4.73 -12.36
N ASN A 96 7.09 5.30 -11.75
CA ASN A 96 8.47 4.97 -12.06
C ASN A 96 8.81 3.50 -11.75
N TYR A 97 8.25 2.93 -10.68
CA TYR A 97 8.42 1.52 -10.37
C TYR A 97 7.83 0.64 -11.48
N PHE A 98 6.58 0.88 -11.87
CA PHE A 98 5.92 0.08 -12.91
C PHE A 98 6.56 0.26 -14.29
N GLU A 99 6.99 1.48 -14.64
CA GLU A 99 7.76 1.73 -15.87
C GLU A 99 9.08 0.95 -15.89
N ARG A 100 9.83 0.92 -14.78
CA ARG A 100 11.08 0.16 -14.69
C ARG A 100 10.87 -1.35 -14.72
N GLN A 101 9.80 -1.86 -14.11
CA GLN A 101 9.54 -3.30 -14.02
C GLN A 101 8.90 -3.89 -15.27
N PHE A 102 8.04 -3.13 -15.95
CA PHE A 102 7.24 -3.62 -17.08
C PHE A 102 7.55 -2.92 -18.41
N GLY A 103 8.33 -1.84 -18.41
CA GLY A 103 8.69 -1.08 -19.62
C GLY A 103 7.55 -0.26 -20.20
N ILE A 104 6.43 -0.13 -19.49
CA ILE A 104 5.25 0.63 -19.92
C ILE A 104 5.25 1.96 -19.19
N LYS A 105 5.32 3.04 -19.96
CA LYS A 105 5.31 4.40 -19.41
C LYS A 105 3.88 4.83 -19.08
N CYS A 106 3.68 5.39 -17.89
CA CYS A 106 2.42 6.03 -17.51
C CYS A 106 2.35 7.43 -18.14
N ASP A 107 1.30 7.72 -18.91
CA ASP A 107 1.07 9.10 -19.35
C ASP A 107 0.53 9.96 -18.20
N VAL A 108 0.79 11.26 -18.24
CA VAL A 108 0.40 12.24 -17.19
C VAL A 108 -1.12 12.36 -17.06
N PHE A 109 -1.86 12.07 -18.14
CA PHE A 109 -3.32 12.09 -18.17
C PHE A 109 -3.94 10.71 -17.98
N GLU A 110 -3.13 9.65 -17.87
CA GLU A 110 -3.62 8.29 -17.70
C GLU A 110 -4.07 8.05 -16.26
N ASN A 111 -5.12 7.25 -16.08
CA ASN A 111 -5.52 6.82 -14.75
C ASN A 111 -4.47 5.85 -14.19
N LEU A 112 -3.77 6.26 -13.12
CA LEU A 112 -2.73 5.45 -12.50
C LEU A 112 -3.18 4.03 -12.12
N VAL A 113 -4.38 3.87 -11.56
CA VAL A 113 -4.89 2.55 -11.17
C VAL A 113 -5.05 1.65 -12.40
N GLU A 114 -5.63 2.19 -13.46
CA GLU A 114 -5.79 1.47 -14.72
C GLU A 114 -4.44 1.11 -15.33
N HIS A 115 -3.49 2.04 -15.34
CA HIS A 115 -2.12 1.81 -15.78
C HIS A 115 -1.44 0.67 -15.01
N ILE A 116 -1.53 0.70 -13.68
CA ILE A 116 -1.00 -0.35 -12.79
C ILE A 116 -1.66 -1.70 -13.11
N LEU A 117 -2.99 -1.73 -13.25
CA LEU A 117 -3.74 -2.95 -13.57
C LEU A 117 -3.35 -3.50 -14.95
N ASN A 118 -3.11 -2.62 -15.93
CA ASN A 118 -2.64 -2.99 -17.25
C ASN A 118 -1.22 -3.60 -17.18
N CYS A 119 -0.28 -2.93 -16.51
CA CYS A 119 1.08 -3.44 -16.29
C CYS A 119 1.07 -4.82 -15.62
N ILE A 120 0.26 -4.98 -14.59
CA ILE A 120 0.12 -6.23 -13.86
C ILE A 120 -0.53 -7.32 -14.74
N SER A 121 -1.42 -6.96 -15.65
CA SER A 121 -2.09 -7.89 -16.58
C SER A 121 -1.17 -8.33 -17.70
N VAL A 122 -0.52 -7.38 -18.38
CA VAL A 122 0.46 -7.63 -19.45
C VAL A 122 1.70 -8.34 -18.92
N GLY A 123 2.18 -7.96 -17.74
CA GLY A 123 3.26 -8.64 -17.05
C GLY A 123 2.92 -10.07 -16.65
N ALA A 124 1.64 -10.38 -16.42
CA ALA A 124 1.20 -11.75 -16.16
C ALA A 124 1.10 -12.58 -17.45
N THR A 125 0.76 -12.00 -18.60
CA THR A 125 0.83 -12.71 -19.89
C THR A 125 2.28 -12.96 -20.28
N ALA A 126 3.18 -11.97 -20.14
CA ALA A 126 4.61 -12.14 -20.42
C ALA A 126 5.28 -13.16 -19.46
N ARG A 127 4.92 -13.16 -18.16
CA ARG A 127 5.38 -14.21 -17.23
C ARG A 127 4.67 -15.55 -17.41
N SER A 128 3.46 -15.60 -17.96
CA SER A 128 2.78 -16.85 -18.29
C SER A 128 3.48 -17.58 -19.44
N GLU A 129 3.98 -16.84 -20.43
CA GLU A 129 4.81 -17.40 -21.52
C GLU A 129 6.20 -17.86 -21.03
N LEU A 130 6.70 -17.29 -19.94
CA LEU A 130 7.92 -17.75 -19.25
C LEU A 130 7.67 -18.80 -18.15
N ALA A 131 6.43 -18.98 -17.71
CA ALA A 131 6.04 -19.98 -16.71
C ALA A 131 5.62 -21.31 -17.36
N SER A 132 5.40 -21.35 -18.67
CA SER A 132 5.28 -22.61 -19.43
C SER A 132 6.60 -23.37 -19.59
N ASP A 133 7.73 -22.84 -19.08
CA ASP A 133 9.05 -23.47 -19.12
C ASP A 133 9.50 -24.10 -17.78
N TRP A 134 8.68 -24.07 -16.72
CA TRP A 134 9.08 -24.56 -15.40
C TRP A 134 8.07 -25.53 -14.76
N GLU A 135 7.78 -26.62 -15.47
CA GLU A 135 7.11 -27.82 -14.94
C GLU A 135 8.02 -29.07 -14.92
N ASP A 136 9.35 -28.95 -15.07
CA ASP A 136 10.25 -30.08 -14.80
C ASP A 136 11.53 -29.64 -14.06
N PHE A 137 11.76 -30.31 -12.92
CA PHE A 137 12.90 -30.33 -11.98
C PHE A 137 12.69 -29.69 -10.60
#